data_AF-A0A2I6S364-F1
#
_entry.id   AF-A0A2I6S364-F1
#
_cell.length_a   1.000
_cell.length_b   1.000
_cell.length_c   1.000
_cell.angle_alpha   90.00
_cell.angle_beta   90.00
_cell.angle_gamma   90.00
#
_symmetry.space_group_name_H-M   'P 1'
#
loop_
_entity.id
_entity.type
_entity.pdbx_description
1 polymer ?
#
loop_
_entity_poly.entity_id
_entity_poly.type
_entity_poly.pdbx_seq_one_letter_code
_entity_poly.pdbx_strand_id
1 'polypeptide(L)' 'MKIDEEILIQNQHGKKLILQKVSRGISYLDFGMTHLSRDFEGYKVKYMDRIAAPQPDGSFKMTDTGEVFARVQN' A
#
# COMPACT_ATOMS: atom_id res chain seq x y z
N MET A 1 11.57 -9.18 2.85
CA MET A 1 10.81 -8.14 2.12
C MET A 1 11.59 -6.83 2.19
N LYS A 2 11.45 -5.98 1.18
CA LYS A 2 12.01 -4.62 1.12
C LYS A 2 10.88 -3.64 0.81
N ILE A 3 10.89 -2.48 1.47
CA ILE A 3 10.03 -1.35 1.12
C ILE A 3 10.78 -0.52 0.08
N ASP A 4 10.23 -0.40 -1.12
CA ASP A 4 10.84 0.35 -2.23
C ASP A 4 10.40 1.81 -2.28
N GLU A 5 9.14 2.08 -1.91
CA GLU A 5 8.52 3.39 -2.05
C GLU A 5 7.41 3.56 -1.01
N GLU A 6 7.23 4.79 -0.50
CA GLU A 6 6.03 5.20 0.23
C GLU A 6 5.22 6.20 -0.62
N ILE A 7 3.92 5.96 -0.75
CA ILE A 7 3.04 6.70 -1.65
C ILE A 7 1.86 7.24 -0.84
N LEU A 8 1.69 8.55 -0.81
CA LEU A 8 0.48 9.16 -0.26
C LEU A 8 -0.67 9.01 -1.27
N ILE A 9 -1.79 8.44 -0.82
CA ILE A 9 -2.98 8.22 -1.63
C ILE A 9 -4.22 8.81 -0.94
N GLN A 10 -5.20 9.24 -1.73
CA GLN A 10 -6.45 9.84 -1.23
C GLN A 10 -7.67 9.31 -2.00
N ASN A 11 -8.77 9.03 -1.30
CA ASN A 11 -10.04 8.68 -1.92
C ASN A 11 -10.92 9.92 -2.19
N GLN A 12 -12.06 9.72 -2.85
CA GLN A 12 -13.01 10.79 -3.18
C GLN A 12 -13.61 11.49 -1.95
N HIS A 13 -13.57 10.86 -0.77
CA HIS A 13 -14.06 11.41 0.50
C HIS A 13 -12.99 12.20 1.27
N GLY A 14 -11.79 12.36 0.72
CA GLY A 14 -10.70 13.07 1.38
C GLY A 14 -9.88 12.23 2.38
N LYS A 15 -10.18 10.94 2.54
CA LYS A 15 -9.41 10.03 3.40
C LYS A 15 -8.05 9.78 2.77
N LYS A 16 -6.99 10.07 3.52
CA LYS A 16 -5.60 9.87 3.12
C LYS A 16 -5.03 8.61 3.76
N LEU A 17 -4.27 7.84 2.99
CA LEU A 17 -3.53 6.66 3.44
C LEU A 17 -2.12 6.70 2.84
N ILE A 18 -1.19 5.96 3.45
CA ILE A 18 0.16 5.77 2.91
C ILE A 18 0.26 4.33 2.45
N LEU A 19 0.62 4.11 1.19
CA LEU A 19 0.99 2.80 0.67
C LEU A 19 2.49 2.61 0.72
N GLN A 20 2.93 1.41 1.08
CA GLN A 20 4.30 0.96 0.97
C GLN A 20 4.36 -0.06 -0.17
N LYS A 21 5.15 0.23 -1.21
CA LYS A 21 5.49 -0.75 -2.24
C LYS A 21 6.47 -1.75 -1.65
N VAL A 22 6.04 -2.99 -1.54
CA VAL A 22 6.82 -4.11 -1.00
C VAL A 22 7.27 -4.99 -2.16
N SER A 23 8.58 -5.23 -2.22
CA SER A 23 9.18 -6.18 -3.16
C SER A 23 10.07 -7.19 -2.43
N ARG A 24 10.49 -8.22 -3.17
CA ARG A 24 11.42 -9.23 -2.66
C ARG A 24 12.77 -8.58 -2.31
N GLY A 25 13.36 -8.99 -1.20
CA GLY A 25 14.64 -8.45 -0.72
C GLY A 25 14.78 -8.51 0.79
N ILE A 26 15.90 -8.00 1.30
CA ILE A 26 16.18 -7.88 2.74
C ILE A 26 16.16 -6.39 3.08
N SER A 27 15.36 -6.01 4.07
CA SER A 27 15.32 -4.66 4.62
C SER A 27 14.91 -4.73 6.08
N TYR A 28 15.23 -3.68 6.85
CA TYR A 28 14.69 -3.51 8.19
C TYR A 28 13.20 -3.19 8.03
N LEU A 29 12.34 -4.11 8.50
CA LEU A 29 10.90 -3.89 8.44
C LEU A 29 10.56 -2.72 9.36
N ASP A 30 10.03 -1.65 8.76
CA ASP A 30 9.46 -0.51 9.46
C ASP A 30 8.29 -0.97 10.36
N PHE A 31 8.09 -0.29 11.49
CA PHE A 31 7.20 -0.68 12.57
C PHE A 31 5.75 -0.89 12.09
N GLY A 32 5.15 -2.03 12.44
CA GLY A 32 3.74 -2.35 12.16
C GLY A 32 3.47 -3.84 12.02
N MET A 33 2.42 -4.35 12.67
CA MET A 33 1.97 -5.74 12.50
C MET A 33 1.03 -5.82 11.29
N THR A 34 1.54 -6.37 10.18
CA THR A 34 0.75 -6.72 9.00
C THR A 34 1.06 -8.18 8.67
N HIS A 35 0.03 -9.00 8.45
CA HIS A 35 0.19 -10.40 8.07
C HIS A 35 0.38 -10.52 6.57
N LEU A 36 1.64 -10.59 6.13
CA LEU A 36 1.99 -10.82 4.73
C LEU A 36 2.65 -12.19 4.57
N SER A 37 2.44 -12.83 3.42
CA SER A 37 3.20 -14.02 3.07
C SER A 37 4.70 -13.66 2.96
N ARG A 38 5.57 -14.64 3.19
CA ARG A 38 7.03 -14.42 3.14
C ARG A 38 7.53 -13.91 1.78
N ASP A 39 6.80 -14.26 0.73
CA ASP A 39 7.05 -13.95 -0.67
C ASP A 39 6.17 -12.83 -1.22
N PHE A 40 5.46 -12.10 -0.35
CA PHE A 40 4.56 -11.02 -0.76
C PHE A 40 5.30 -9.93 -1.54
N GLU A 41 4.70 -9.55 -2.66
CA GLU A 41 5.11 -8.46 -3.52
C GLU A 41 3.86 -7.69 -3.96
N GLY A 42 3.83 -6.38 -3.73
CA GLY A 42 2.64 -5.57 -3.95
C GLY A 42 2.60 -4.33 -3.07
N TYR A 43 1.41 -3.82 -2.81
CA TYR A 43 1.21 -2.60 -2.04
C TYR A 43 0.52 -2.92 -0.72
N LYS A 44 1.15 -2.56 0.40
CA LYS A 44 0.53 -2.63 1.74
C LYS A 44 0.19 -1.24 2.25
N VAL A 45 -0.85 -1.13 3.06
CA VAL A 45 -1.19 0.13 3.75
C VAL A 45 -0.31 0.26 4.98
N LYS A 46 0.35 1.40 5.14
CA LYS A 46 1.18 1.69 6.32
C LYS A 46 0.29 1.76 7.57
N TYR A 47 0.76 1.19 8.67
CA TYR A 47 0.07 1.14 9.98
C TYR A 47 -1.26 0.37 10.00
N MET A 48 -1.58 -0.40 8.95
CA MET A 48 -2.81 -1.19 8.89
C MET A 48 -2.51 -2.59 8.35
N ASP A 49 -3.29 -3.57 8.78
CA ASP A 49 -3.22 -4.92 8.23
C ASP A 49 -4.05 -5.03 6.94
N ARG A 50 -3.66 -4.28 5.91
CA ARG A 50 -4.40 -4.17 4.64
C ARG A 50 -3.47 -4.08 3.45
N ILE A 51 -3.93 -4.57 2.31
CA ILE A 51 -3.23 -4.51 1.02
C ILE A 51 -4.10 -3.85 -0.05
N ALA A 52 -3.45 -3.27 -1.04
CA ALA A 52 -4.08 -2.62 -2.18
C ALA A 52 -3.60 -3.23 -3.49
N ALA A 53 -4.51 -3.31 -4.45
CA ALA A 53 -4.21 -3.71 -5.82
C ALA A 53 -4.07 -2.45 -6.70
N PRO A 54 -2.99 -2.31 -7.49
CA PRO A 54 -2.90 -1.24 -8.47
C PRO A 54 -3.91 -1.47 -9.60
N GLN A 55 -4.44 -0.38 -10.15
CA GLN A 55 -5.35 -0.40 -11.29
C GLN A 55 -4.68 0.16 -12.56
N PRO A 56 -5.19 -0.17 -13.77
CA PRO A 56 -4.61 0.32 -15.03
C PRO A 56 -4.59 1.84 -15.18
N ASP A 57 -5.47 2.56 -14.48
CA ASP A 57 -5.56 4.02 -14.47
C ASP A 57 -4.58 4.70 -13.49
N GLY A 58 -3.75 3.92 -12.80
CA GLY A 58 -2.81 4.41 -11.79
C GLY A 58 -3.42 4.63 -10.40
N SER A 59 -4.70 4.30 -10.20
CA SER A 59 -5.34 4.25 -8.89
C SER A 59 -5.02 2.96 -8.14
N PHE A 60 -5.40 2.91 -6.86
CA PHE A 60 -5.22 1.77 -5.97
C PHE A 60 -6.56 1.36 -5.38
N LYS A 61 -6.93 0.09 -5.53
CA LYS A 61 -8.13 -0.50 -4.93
C LYS A 61 -7.76 -1.21 -3.63
N MET A 62 -8.42 -0.87 -2.53
CA MET A 62 -8.32 -1.65 -1.30
C MET A 62 -8.94 -3.03 -1.51
N THR A 63 -8.22 -4.09 -1.12
CA THR A 63 -8.67 -5.47 -1.36
C THR A 63 -9.81 -5.89 -0.44
N ASP A 64 -9.88 -5.33 0.77
CA ASP A 64 -10.88 -5.64 1.79
C ASP A 64 -12.18 -4.83 1.61
N THR A 65 -12.08 -3.53 1.32
CA THR A 65 -13.26 -2.65 1.22
C THR A 65 -13.68 -2.32 -0.21
N GLY A 66 -12.81 -2.55 -1.20
CA GLY A 66 -13.04 -2.13 -2.58
C GLY A 66 -12.93 -0.62 -2.82
N GLU A 67 -12.62 0.18 -1.78
CA GLU A 67 -12.40 1.62 -1.90
C GLU A 67 -11.27 1.92 -2.89
N VAL A 68 -11.45 2.96 -3.71
CA VAL A 68 -10.47 3.40 -4.70
C VAL A 68 -9.80 4.68 -4.26
N PHE A 69 -8.48 4.71 -4.34
CA PHE A 69 -7.63 5.84 -3.96
C PHE A 69 -6.74 6.23 -5.14
N ALA A 70 -6.53 7.53 -5.32
CA ALA A 70 -5.59 8.08 -6.29
C ALA A 70 -4.30 8.55 -5.58
N ARG A 71 -3.17 8.56 -6.29
CA ARG A 71 -1.95 9.22 -5.79
C ARG A 71 -2.21 10.71 -5.57
N VAL A 72 -1.71 11.23 -4.45
CA VAL A 72 -1.66 12.67 -4.23
C VAL A 72 -0.41 13.18 -4.95
N GLN A 73 -0.58 13.90 -6.06
CA GLN A 73 0.51 14.66 -6.67
C GLN A 73 0.76 15.89 -5.78
N ASN A 74 2.01 16.05 -5.31
CA ASN A 74 2.48 17.31 -4.75
C ASN A 74 2.70 18.32 -5.87
#